data_AF-A0A1E7LTH5-F1
#
_entry.id   AF-A0A1E7LTH5-F1
#
_cell.length_a   1.000
_cell.length_b   1.000
_cell.length_c   1.000
_cell.angle_alpha   90.00
_cell.angle_beta   90.00
_cell.angle_gamma   90.00
#
_symmetry.space_group_name_H-M   'P 1'
#
loop_
_entity.id
_entity.type
_entity.pdbx_description
1 polymer ?
#
loop_
_entity_poly.entity_id
_entity_poly.type
_entity_poly.pdbx_seq_one_letter_code
_entity_poly.pdbx_strand_id
1 'polypeptide(L)'
;MSEAPAVSAGPSKALTLRLLRRRSFSASYLVQVIDLAVREVVSSQFDEPDEREAGLVHQRLTRYAANGRPGSAELARAMLDVKHALDLVRHDHYRASAVPERGLDTTVAADQLLELVAEAGRDRVLAAQGGALVVLAEEEEASTVYRPVSAAQAKSLRQEARSAKEGAIQLHEGAVEALRPHVRMADWSRDDGYGVAVDVVRDAVSVQWWPAAVPESLALWDQGGIRQLCMALLSDRFTVSAGDERNPYAMMLRI
;
A
#
# COMPACT_ATOMS: atom_id res chain seq x y z
N MET A 1 41.56 -10.91 16.62
CA MET A 1 41.35 -11.53 15.30
C MET A 1 40.28 -10.73 14.60
N SER A 2 40.68 -9.93 13.61
CA SER A 2 39.77 -9.08 12.83
C SER A 2 39.02 -9.93 11.83
N GLU A 3 37.71 -10.07 11.98
CA GLU A 3 36.84 -10.44 10.87
C GLU A 3 36.68 -9.22 9.97
N ALA A 4 37.20 -9.33 8.76
CA ALA A 4 36.98 -8.34 7.70
C ALA A 4 35.48 -8.34 7.33
N PRO A 5 34.87 -7.16 7.13
CA PRO A 5 33.49 -7.10 6.67
C PRO A 5 33.43 -7.73 5.27
N ALA A 6 32.51 -8.68 5.08
CA ALA A 6 32.25 -9.29 3.79
C ALA A 6 32.06 -8.20 2.73
N VAL A 7 32.87 -8.27 1.68
CA VAL A 7 32.80 -7.39 0.51
C VAL A 7 31.36 -7.35 0.03
N SER A 8 30.74 -6.17 0.07
CA SER A 8 29.43 -5.90 -0.50
C SER A 8 29.44 -6.38 -1.95
N ALA A 9 28.78 -7.51 -2.21
CA ALA A 9 28.37 -7.85 -3.56
C ALA A 9 27.55 -6.66 -4.07
N GLY A 10 27.89 -6.13 -5.24
CA GLY A 10 27.11 -5.08 -5.87
C GLY A 10 25.64 -5.51 -6.04
N PRO A 11 24.72 -4.58 -6.27
CA PRO A 11 23.30 -4.90 -6.41
C PRO A 11 23.11 -5.93 -7.53
N SER A 12 22.38 -7.02 -7.21
CA SER A 12 22.15 -8.13 -8.15
C SER A 12 21.54 -7.64 -9.45
N LYS A 13 22.16 -8.04 -10.56
CA LYS A 13 21.69 -7.81 -11.92
C LYS A 13 20.41 -8.59 -12.19
N ALA A 14 20.25 -9.78 -11.61
CA ALA A 14 19.00 -10.53 -11.71
C ALA A 14 17.83 -9.75 -11.06
N LEU A 15 18.05 -9.21 -9.86
CA LEU A 15 17.06 -8.36 -9.18
C LEU A 15 16.76 -7.08 -9.96
N THR A 16 17.78 -6.43 -10.54
CA THR A 16 17.62 -5.26 -11.41
C THR A 16 16.69 -5.58 -12.58
N LEU A 17 16.88 -6.71 -13.25
CA LEU A 17 16.03 -7.13 -14.37
C LEU A 17 14.61 -7.46 -13.93
N ARG A 18 14.44 -8.13 -12.77
CA ARG A 18 13.12 -8.42 -12.21
C ARG A 18 12.30 -7.14 -12.00
N LEU A 19 12.93 -6.11 -11.42
CA LEU A 19 12.29 -4.80 -11.19
C LEU A 19 11.96 -4.10 -12.52
N LEU A 20 12.86 -4.13 -13.50
CA LEU A 20 12.61 -3.53 -14.81
C LEU A 20 11.45 -4.21 -15.57
N ARG A 21 11.31 -5.53 -15.49
CA ARG A 21 10.24 -6.28 -16.16
C ARG A 21 8.85 -6.06 -15.55
N ARG A 22 8.78 -5.76 -14.24
CA ARG A 22 7.52 -5.48 -13.54
C ARG A 22 7.04 -4.05 -13.70
N ARG A 23 7.89 -3.14 -14.20
CA ARG A 23 7.57 -1.73 -14.33
C ARG A 23 6.59 -1.48 -15.47
N SER A 24 5.68 -0.54 -15.27
CA SER A 24 4.87 0.05 -16.33
C SER A 24 5.70 1.06 -17.13
N PHE A 25 5.57 0.98 -18.46
CA PHE A 25 6.19 1.93 -19.38
C PHE A 25 5.09 2.62 -20.18
N SER A 26 5.27 3.92 -20.42
CA SER A 26 4.41 4.69 -21.33
C SER A 26 4.45 4.12 -22.75
N ALA A 27 5.64 3.69 -23.18
CA ALA A 27 5.83 2.89 -24.37
C ALA A 27 5.64 1.40 -24.05
N SER A 28 4.46 0.86 -24.34
CA SER A 28 4.11 -0.55 -24.08
C SER A 28 5.07 -1.57 -24.72
N TYR A 29 5.77 -1.21 -25.80
CA TYR A 29 6.76 -2.07 -26.44
C TYR A 29 8.07 -2.19 -25.66
N LEU A 30 8.38 -1.34 -24.67
CA LEU A 30 9.63 -1.43 -23.91
C LEU A 30 9.72 -2.72 -23.10
N VAL A 31 8.60 -3.24 -22.62
CA VAL A 31 8.54 -4.58 -22.00
C VAL A 31 9.00 -5.65 -22.98
N GLN A 32 8.57 -5.56 -24.24
CA GLN A 32 8.96 -6.49 -25.30
C GLN A 32 10.45 -6.37 -25.66
N VAL A 33 11.03 -5.16 -25.58
CA VAL A 33 12.48 -4.96 -25.77
C VAL A 33 13.26 -5.63 -24.65
N ILE A 34 12.80 -5.52 -23.40
CA ILE A 34 13.44 -6.17 -22.25
C ILE A 34 13.32 -7.70 -22.39
N ASP A 35 12.15 -8.22 -22.70
CA ASP A 35 11.94 -9.65 -22.89
C ASP A 35 12.73 -10.20 -24.08
N LEU A 36 12.87 -9.44 -25.17
CA LEU A 36 13.74 -9.82 -26.30
C LEU A 36 15.20 -9.90 -25.85
N ALA A 37 15.70 -8.89 -25.13
CA ALA A 37 17.07 -8.90 -24.62
C ALA A 37 17.33 -10.10 -23.68
N VAL A 38 16.32 -10.51 -22.89
CA VAL A 38 16.39 -11.72 -22.06
C VAL A 38 16.43 -12.97 -22.93
N ARG A 39 15.49 -13.14 -23.88
CA ARG A 39 15.41 -14.32 -24.76
C ARG A 39 16.65 -14.53 -25.62
N GLU A 40 17.33 -13.45 -26.01
CA GLU A 40 18.56 -13.56 -26.80
C GLU A 40 19.80 -13.94 -25.97
N VAL A 41 19.69 -13.94 -24.64
CA VAL A 41 20.77 -14.34 -23.71
C VAL A 41 20.46 -15.68 -23.08
N VAL A 42 19.23 -15.86 -22.58
CA VAL A 42 18.75 -17.10 -21.97
C VAL A 42 18.31 -18.04 -23.08
N SER A 43 18.99 -19.18 -23.20
CA SER A 43 18.68 -20.19 -24.24
C SER A 43 17.33 -20.89 -24.00
N SER A 44 16.74 -20.68 -22.83
CA SER A 44 15.46 -21.23 -22.37
C SER A 44 14.47 -20.10 -22.10
N GLN A 45 13.24 -20.26 -22.59
CA GLN A 45 12.17 -19.24 -22.44
C GLN A 45 11.49 -19.27 -21.06
N PHE A 46 11.82 -20.24 -20.21
CA PHE A 46 11.17 -20.47 -18.91
C PHE A 46 12.10 -20.24 -17.71
N ASP A 47 13.40 -20.18 -17.94
CA ASP A 47 14.37 -20.03 -16.85
C ASP A 47 14.59 -18.55 -16.52
N GLU A 48 14.67 -18.24 -15.22
CA GLU A 48 15.13 -16.92 -14.79
C GLU A 48 16.64 -16.81 -15.07
N PRO A 49 17.11 -15.68 -15.64
CA PRO A 49 18.52 -15.51 -15.96
C PRO A 49 19.37 -15.59 -14.70
N ASP A 50 20.45 -16.37 -14.76
CA ASP A 50 21.45 -16.36 -13.69
C ASP A 50 22.16 -14.99 -13.61
N GLU A 51 22.98 -14.75 -12.58
CA GLU A 51 23.61 -13.44 -12.38
C GLU A 51 24.54 -13.04 -13.55
N ARG A 52 25.16 -14.02 -14.22
CA ARG A 52 26.04 -13.78 -15.37
C ARG A 52 25.22 -13.41 -16.60
N GLU A 53 24.16 -14.15 -16.89
CA GLU A 53 23.19 -13.87 -17.94
C GLU A 53 22.53 -12.53 -17.72
N ALA A 54 22.12 -12.23 -16.49
CA ALA A 54 21.54 -10.95 -16.12
C ALA A 54 22.51 -9.79 -16.36
N GLY A 55 23.81 -9.99 -16.12
CA GLY A 55 24.86 -9.05 -16.48
C GLY A 55 24.92 -8.75 -17.99
N LEU A 56 24.81 -9.79 -18.82
CA LEU A 56 24.80 -9.65 -20.29
C LEU A 56 23.55 -8.92 -20.78
N VAL A 57 22.36 -9.26 -20.25
CA VAL A 57 21.10 -8.57 -20.58
C VAL A 57 21.20 -7.10 -20.17
N HIS A 58 21.68 -6.82 -18.97
CA HIS A 58 21.86 -5.44 -18.49
C HIS A 58 22.81 -4.63 -19.39
N GLN A 59 23.89 -5.24 -19.89
CA GLN A 59 24.79 -4.58 -20.84
C GLN A 59 24.08 -4.25 -22.16
N ARG A 60 23.22 -5.15 -22.68
CA ARG A 60 22.42 -4.89 -23.89
C ARG A 60 21.43 -3.77 -23.69
N LEU A 61 20.70 -3.76 -22.57
CA LEU A 61 19.76 -2.68 -22.23
C LEU A 61 20.48 -1.34 -22.08
N THR A 62 21.67 -1.33 -21.48
CA THR A 62 22.52 -0.13 -21.39
C THR A 62 22.89 0.40 -22.78
N ARG A 63 23.27 -0.48 -23.72
CA ARG A 63 23.54 -0.09 -25.11
C ARG A 63 22.28 0.43 -25.81
N TYR A 64 21.12 -0.21 -25.60
CA TYR A 64 19.86 0.26 -26.15
C TYR A 64 19.53 1.68 -25.66
N ALA A 65 19.66 1.91 -24.35
CA ALA A 65 19.47 3.20 -23.70
C ALA A 65 20.43 4.28 -24.22
N ALA A 66 21.68 3.92 -24.55
CA ALA A 66 22.68 4.86 -25.05
C ALA A 66 22.52 5.24 -26.53
N ASN A 67 21.89 4.38 -27.35
CA ASN A 67 21.87 4.53 -28.81
C ASN A 67 20.68 5.35 -29.35
N GLY A 68 19.97 6.10 -28.51
CA GLY A 68 18.92 7.04 -28.95
C GLY A 68 17.71 6.38 -29.64
N ARG A 69 17.48 5.09 -29.40
CA ARG A 69 16.31 4.36 -29.94
C ARG A 69 15.00 4.87 -29.33
N PRO A 70 13.83 4.65 -29.95
CA PRO A 70 12.55 5.00 -29.36
C PRO A 70 12.40 4.44 -27.93
N GLY A 71 12.06 5.26 -26.95
CA GLY A 71 11.91 4.81 -25.54
C GLY A 71 13.23 4.58 -24.79
N SER A 72 14.39 4.85 -25.41
CA SER A 72 15.71 4.73 -24.78
C SER A 72 15.88 5.64 -23.55
N ALA A 73 15.34 6.86 -23.59
CA ALA A 73 15.38 7.80 -22.47
C ALA A 73 14.55 7.32 -21.28
N GLU A 74 13.38 6.71 -21.55
CA GLU A 74 12.52 6.13 -20.52
C GLU A 74 13.17 4.91 -19.90
N LEU A 75 13.74 4.01 -20.71
CA LEU A 75 14.51 2.87 -20.22
C LEU A 75 15.72 3.32 -19.38
N ALA A 76 16.47 4.33 -19.83
CA ALA A 76 17.60 4.88 -19.09
C ALA A 76 17.17 5.42 -17.72
N ARG A 77 16.05 6.15 -17.69
CA ARG A 77 15.47 6.67 -16.45
C ARG A 77 15.05 5.54 -15.51
N ALA A 78 14.33 4.54 -16.01
CA ALA A 78 13.91 3.38 -15.24
C ALA A 78 15.11 2.60 -14.68
N MET A 79 16.18 2.42 -15.46
CA MET A 79 17.41 1.78 -15.00
C MET A 79 18.10 2.57 -13.87
N LEU A 80 18.10 3.90 -13.94
CA LEU A 80 18.62 4.76 -12.87
C LEU A 80 17.74 4.72 -11.62
N ASP A 81 16.43 4.66 -11.78
CA ASP A 81 15.47 4.58 -10.68
C ASP A 81 15.59 3.25 -9.94
N VAL A 82 15.70 2.13 -10.67
CA VAL A 82 15.95 0.81 -10.08
C VAL A 82 17.29 0.77 -9.34
N LYS A 83 18.35 1.34 -9.94
CA LYS A 83 19.64 1.45 -9.25
C LYS A 83 19.51 2.24 -7.95
N HIS A 84 18.84 3.38 -8.00
CA HIS A 84 18.60 4.21 -6.83
C HIS A 84 17.83 3.47 -5.74
N ALA A 85 16.78 2.72 -6.10
CA ALA A 85 16.04 1.90 -5.16
C ALA A 85 16.94 0.89 -4.45
N LEU A 86 17.80 0.20 -5.21
CA LEU A 86 18.75 -0.79 -4.68
C LEU A 86 19.81 -0.15 -3.78
N ASP A 87 20.23 1.09 -4.07
CA ASP A 87 21.19 1.82 -3.24
C ASP A 87 20.58 2.30 -1.91
N LEU A 88 19.26 2.53 -1.88
CA LEU A 88 18.50 3.05 -0.73
C LEU A 88 17.96 1.96 0.21
N VAL A 89 17.38 0.89 -0.32
CA VAL A 89 16.76 -0.17 0.48
C VAL A 89 17.83 -1.16 0.92
N ARG A 90 18.26 -1.04 2.18
CA ARG A 90 19.39 -1.80 2.75
C ARG A 90 19.03 -2.71 3.92
N HIS A 91 17.79 -2.63 4.39
CA HIS A 91 17.31 -3.40 5.55
C HIS A 91 16.21 -4.36 5.12
N ASP A 92 16.06 -5.48 5.83
CA ASP A 92 15.09 -6.51 5.46
C ASP A 92 13.63 -6.07 5.68
N HIS A 93 13.41 -5.18 6.65
CA HIS A 93 12.08 -4.75 7.08
C HIS A 93 12.04 -3.27 7.41
N TYR A 94 10.90 -2.65 7.06
CA TYR A 94 10.60 -1.26 7.33
C TYR A 94 9.23 -1.12 7.97
N ARG A 95 9.11 -0.18 8.90
CA ARG A 95 7.83 0.34 9.41
C ARG A 95 7.39 1.50 8.53
N ALA A 96 6.21 1.41 7.95
CA ALA A 96 5.59 2.44 7.15
C ALA A 96 4.65 3.28 8.02
N SER A 97 4.86 4.60 8.02
CA SER A 97 4.03 5.58 8.69
C SER A 97 3.58 6.65 7.70
N ALA A 98 2.27 6.89 7.59
CA ALA A 98 1.74 7.98 6.77
C ALA A 98 1.98 9.34 7.44
N VAL A 99 2.22 10.38 6.63
CA VAL A 99 2.42 11.77 7.06
C VAL A 99 1.55 12.68 6.18
N PRO A 100 0.57 13.40 6.75
CA PRO A 100 0.18 13.42 8.16
C PRO A 100 -0.32 12.05 8.64
N GLU A 101 -0.20 11.77 9.94
CA GLU A 101 -0.53 10.46 10.51
C GLU A 101 -1.98 10.05 10.19
N ARG A 102 -2.11 9.05 9.33
CA ARG A 102 -3.38 8.42 8.93
C ARG A 102 -3.23 6.91 9.08
N GLY A 103 -4.14 6.28 9.82
CA GLY A 103 -4.15 4.83 10.01
C GLY A 103 -3.16 4.31 11.08
N LEU A 104 -2.99 2.99 11.12
CA LEU A 104 -1.99 2.31 11.94
C LEU A 104 -0.72 2.12 11.14
N ASP A 105 0.42 2.13 11.82
CA ASP A 105 1.69 1.82 11.18
C ASP A 105 1.72 0.37 10.72
N THR A 106 2.25 0.16 9.52
CA THR A 106 2.34 -1.17 8.91
C THR A 106 3.81 -1.59 8.74
N THR A 107 4.04 -2.87 8.47
CA THR A 107 5.38 -3.37 8.13
C THR A 107 5.46 -3.73 6.66
N VAL A 108 6.55 -3.34 6.01
CA VAL A 108 6.85 -3.66 4.61
C VAL A 108 8.18 -4.38 4.55
N ALA A 109 8.25 -5.44 3.74
CA ALA A 109 9.48 -6.16 3.48
C ALA A 109 10.34 -5.44 2.43
N ALA A 110 11.65 -5.68 2.44
CA ALA A 110 12.60 -5.01 1.55
C ALA A 110 12.25 -5.16 0.07
N ASP A 111 11.80 -6.33 -0.35
CA ASP A 111 11.41 -6.63 -1.73
C ASP A 111 10.19 -5.82 -2.17
N GLN A 112 9.19 -5.70 -1.32
CA GLN A 112 8.01 -4.86 -1.56
C GLN A 112 8.38 -3.38 -1.59
N LEU A 113 9.24 -2.93 -0.69
CA LEU A 113 9.69 -1.55 -0.66
C LEU A 113 10.56 -1.20 -1.88
N LEU A 114 11.38 -2.14 -2.35
CA LEU A 114 12.17 -1.98 -3.58
C LEU A 114 11.29 -1.76 -4.80
N GLU A 115 10.19 -2.52 -4.92
CA GLU A 115 9.22 -2.35 -6.01
C GLU A 115 8.57 -0.96 -5.94
N LEU A 116 8.09 -0.56 -4.76
CA LEU A 116 7.48 0.76 -4.54
C LEU A 116 8.45 1.92 -4.82
N VAL A 117 9.68 1.84 -4.32
CA VAL A 117 10.71 2.89 -4.49
C VAL A 117 11.16 2.97 -5.95
N ALA A 118 11.32 1.81 -6.61
CA ALA A 118 11.68 1.79 -8.02
C ALA A 118 10.58 2.42 -8.88
N GLU A 119 9.30 2.14 -8.59
CA GLU A 119 8.15 2.69 -9.29
C GLU A 119 7.99 4.20 -9.06
N ALA A 120 8.05 4.65 -7.81
CA ALA A 120 8.00 6.07 -7.45
C ALA A 120 9.15 6.87 -8.11
N GLY A 121 10.31 6.24 -8.27
CA GLY A 121 11.46 6.81 -8.94
C GLY A 121 12.22 7.83 -8.12
N ARG A 122 13.35 8.31 -8.67
CA ARG A 122 14.28 9.21 -7.97
C ARG A 122 13.70 10.56 -7.57
N ASP A 123 12.69 11.02 -8.29
CA ASP A 123 12.13 12.36 -8.09
C ASP A 123 11.16 12.40 -6.89
N ARG A 124 10.66 11.24 -6.44
CA ARG A 124 9.66 11.13 -5.37
C ARG A 124 10.16 10.41 -4.13
N VAL A 125 11.39 9.93 -4.14
CA VAL A 125 11.98 9.18 -3.02
C VAL A 125 13.14 9.95 -2.43
N LEU A 126 13.06 10.22 -1.12
CA LEU A 126 14.08 10.93 -0.37
C LEU A 126 14.69 10.00 0.68
N ALA A 127 16.02 9.98 0.73
CA ALA A 127 16.74 9.34 1.81
C ALA A 127 16.73 10.25 3.05
N ALA A 128 16.40 9.67 4.21
CA ALA A 128 16.45 10.32 5.51
C ALA A 128 17.53 9.68 6.39
N GLN A 129 17.79 10.30 7.54
CA GLN A 129 18.79 9.80 8.48
C GLN A 129 18.44 8.40 9.01
N GLY A 130 19.48 7.62 9.33
CA GLY A 130 19.31 6.28 9.91
C GLY A 130 18.76 5.22 8.94
N GLY A 131 18.84 5.45 7.62
CA GLY A 131 18.36 4.51 6.61
C GLY A 131 16.84 4.58 6.38
N ALA A 132 16.17 5.60 6.93
CA ALA A 132 14.77 5.87 6.64
C ALA A 132 14.59 6.42 5.23
N LEU A 133 13.43 6.13 4.62
CA LEU A 133 13.07 6.55 3.27
C LEU A 133 11.73 7.27 3.32
N VAL A 134 11.57 8.34 2.55
CA VAL A 134 10.29 9.04 2.39
C VAL A 134 9.86 8.91 0.95
N VAL A 135 8.66 8.37 0.74
CA VAL A 135 8.03 8.28 -0.58
C VAL A 135 6.89 9.30 -0.63
N LEU A 136 7.01 10.25 -1.56
CA LEU A 136 6.01 11.29 -1.79
C LEU A 136 4.86 10.70 -2.64
N ALA A 137 3.60 10.91 -2.25
CA ALA A 137 2.46 10.54 -3.10
C ALA A 137 2.42 11.37 -4.40
N GLU A 138 1.76 10.83 -5.42
CA GLU A 138 1.59 11.52 -6.70
C GLU A 138 0.75 12.79 -6.58
N GLU A 139 -0.24 12.79 -5.69
CA GLU A 139 -1.20 13.88 -5.52
C GLU A 139 -0.91 14.76 -4.29
N GLU A 140 0.33 14.75 -3.77
CA GLU A 140 0.84 15.58 -2.66
C GLU A 140 0.06 15.54 -1.32
N GLU A 141 -1.07 14.83 -1.21
CA GLU A 141 -1.92 14.85 -0.01
C GLU A 141 -1.36 14.08 1.20
N ALA A 142 -0.44 13.13 0.96
CA ALA A 142 0.19 12.33 2.01
C ALA A 142 1.55 11.78 1.54
N SER A 143 2.54 11.75 2.43
CA SER A 143 3.81 11.04 2.20
C SER A 143 3.90 9.83 3.12
N THR A 144 4.63 8.80 2.70
CA THR A 144 4.86 7.63 3.55
C THR A 144 6.34 7.57 3.96
N VAL A 145 6.58 7.51 5.26
CA VAL A 145 7.92 7.37 5.84
C VAL A 145 8.16 5.92 6.21
N TYR A 146 9.20 5.32 5.63
CA TYR A 146 9.64 3.97 5.88
C TYR A 146 10.88 4.00 6.78
N ARG A 147 10.77 3.46 7.99
CA ARG A 147 11.89 3.41 8.95
C ARG A 147 12.37 1.97 9.12
N PRO A 148 13.69 1.70 9.03
CA PRO A 148 14.23 0.36 9.28
C PRO A 148 13.81 -0.17 10.65
N VAL A 149 13.43 -1.45 10.70
CA VAL A 149 13.09 -2.15 11.95
C VAL A 149 13.71 -3.53 11.98
N SER A 150 13.93 -4.06 13.19
CA SER A 150 14.42 -5.44 13.34
C SER A 150 13.34 -6.46 12.96
N ALA A 151 13.76 -7.70 12.63
CA ALA A 151 12.81 -8.78 12.36
C ALA A 151 11.88 -9.08 13.54
N ALA A 152 12.37 -8.93 14.79
CA ALA A 152 11.55 -9.07 15.98
C ALA A 152 10.46 -7.98 16.07
N GLN A 153 10.83 -6.72 15.81
CA GLN A 153 9.87 -5.60 15.76
C GLN A 153 8.87 -5.76 14.63
N ALA A 154 9.33 -6.18 13.43
CA ALA A 154 8.45 -6.46 12.31
C ALA A 154 7.43 -7.55 12.65
N LYS A 155 7.85 -8.61 13.37
CA LYS A 155 6.95 -9.66 13.84
C LYS A 155 5.92 -9.14 14.85
N SER A 156 6.34 -8.31 15.81
CA SER A 156 5.43 -7.67 16.78
C SER A 156 4.37 -6.83 16.09
N LEU A 157 4.78 -5.93 15.20
CA LEU A 157 3.89 -5.05 14.46
C LEU A 157 2.90 -5.83 13.58
N ARG A 158 3.33 -6.93 12.94
CA ARG A 158 2.42 -7.80 12.19
C ARG A 158 1.40 -8.50 13.09
N GLN A 159 1.82 -8.93 14.28
CA GLN A 159 0.92 -9.54 15.25
C GLN A 159 -0.09 -8.52 15.78
N GLU A 160 0.36 -7.31 16.12
CA GLU A 160 -0.50 -6.20 16.54
C GLU A 160 -1.50 -5.83 15.43
N ALA A 161 -1.06 -5.70 14.18
CA ALA A 161 -1.94 -5.43 13.05
C ALA A 161 -2.97 -6.53 12.82
N ARG A 162 -2.58 -7.81 13.00
CA ARG A 162 -3.50 -8.94 12.92
C ARG A 162 -4.53 -8.90 14.03
N SER A 163 -4.11 -8.71 15.28
CA SER A 163 -5.02 -8.60 16.42
C SER A 163 -5.95 -7.40 16.29
N ALA A 164 -5.47 -6.26 15.78
CA ALA A 164 -6.29 -5.10 15.49
C ALA A 164 -7.34 -5.39 14.39
N LYS A 165 -6.97 -6.13 13.33
CA LYS A 165 -7.91 -6.57 12.29
C LYS A 165 -8.97 -7.53 12.84
N GLU A 166 -8.57 -8.50 13.65
CA GLU A 166 -9.49 -9.43 14.31
C GLU A 166 -10.45 -8.68 15.24
N GLY A 167 -9.95 -7.72 16.03
CA GLY A 167 -10.77 -6.84 16.85
C GLY A 167 -11.74 -5.98 16.03
N ALA A 168 -11.30 -5.42 14.90
CA ALA A 168 -12.15 -4.64 14.01
C ALA A 168 -13.28 -5.49 13.39
N ILE A 169 -13.01 -6.74 13.03
CA ILE A 169 -14.03 -7.69 12.55
C ILE A 169 -15.05 -7.97 13.66
N GLN A 170 -14.59 -8.28 14.87
CA GLN A 170 -15.48 -8.55 16.00
C GLN A 170 -16.36 -7.34 16.34
N LEU A 171 -15.80 -6.12 16.25
CA LEU A 171 -16.55 -4.89 16.45
C LEU A 171 -17.62 -4.67 15.38
N HIS A 172 -17.26 -4.89 14.12
CA HIS A 172 -18.19 -4.82 13.00
C HIS A 172 -19.33 -5.82 13.19
N GLU A 173 -19.00 -7.10 13.41
CA GLU A 173 -19.97 -8.17 13.61
C GLU A 173 -20.88 -7.89 14.80
N GLY A 174 -20.32 -7.48 15.94
CA GLY A 174 -21.10 -7.14 17.14
C GLY A 174 -22.07 -5.98 16.93
N ALA A 175 -21.68 -4.96 16.16
CA ALA A 175 -22.55 -3.84 15.82
C ALA A 175 -23.64 -4.26 14.81
N VAL A 176 -23.28 -5.05 13.79
CA VAL A 176 -24.24 -5.58 12.80
C VAL A 176 -25.24 -6.52 13.47
N GLU A 177 -24.81 -7.40 14.37
CA GLU A 177 -25.70 -8.31 15.12
C GLU A 177 -26.70 -7.54 15.99
N ALA A 178 -26.26 -6.46 16.64
CA ALA A 178 -27.14 -5.61 17.44
C ALA A 178 -28.16 -4.85 16.58
N LEU A 179 -27.78 -4.41 15.37
CA LEU A 179 -28.62 -3.58 14.51
C LEU A 179 -29.55 -4.38 13.59
N ARG A 180 -29.07 -5.47 12.99
CA ARG A 180 -29.75 -6.25 11.95
C ARG A 180 -31.19 -6.67 12.30
N PRO A 181 -31.55 -7.01 13.56
CA PRO A 181 -32.93 -7.34 13.91
C PRO A 181 -33.90 -6.15 13.84
N HIS A 182 -33.39 -4.92 13.90
CA HIS A 182 -34.17 -3.70 14.11
C HIS A 182 -34.13 -2.74 12.91
N VAL A 183 -33.05 -2.74 12.15
CA VAL A 183 -32.87 -1.85 11.00
C VAL A 183 -32.45 -2.62 9.76
N ARG A 184 -32.82 -2.07 8.60
CA ARG A 184 -32.36 -2.57 7.30
C ARG A 184 -30.89 -2.24 7.14
N MET A 185 -30.05 -3.25 7.01
CA MET A 185 -28.61 -3.09 6.73
C MET A 185 -28.40 -2.76 5.24
N ALA A 186 -27.41 -1.92 4.95
CA ALA A 186 -27.00 -1.62 3.58
C ALA A 186 -26.30 -2.84 2.95
N ASP A 187 -26.66 -3.16 1.71
CA ASP A 187 -26.03 -4.21 0.92
C ASP A 187 -25.11 -3.57 -0.12
N TRP A 188 -23.79 -3.69 0.08
CA TRP A 188 -22.77 -3.08 -0.77
C TRP A 188 -22.62 -3.82 -2.11
N SER A 189 -23.21 -5.01 -2.24
CA SER A 189 -23.21 -5.76 -3.50
C SER A 189 -24.29 -5.30 -4.48
N ARG A 190 -25.18 -4.39 -4.05
CA ARG A 190 -26.28 -3.87 -4.84
C ARG A 190 -26.24 -2.34 -4.89
N ASP A 191 -26.16 -1.79 -6.09
CA ASP A 191 -26.13 -0.34 -6.31
C ASP A 191 -27.41 0.39 -5.83
N ASP A 192 -28.50 -0.33 -5.56
CA ASP A 192 -29.79 0.17 -5.08
C ASP A 192 -30.05 -0.10 -3.58
N GLY A 193 -29.07 -0.67 -2.85
CA GLY A 193 -29.23 -1.00 -1.45
C GLY A 193 -29.30 0.25 -0.58
N TYR A 194 -30.48 0.64 -0.09
CA TYR A 194 -30.60 1.64 0.97
C TYR A 194 -30.65 0.99 2.36
N GLY A 195 -30.01 1.59 3.36
CA GLY A 195 -29.99 1.08 4.72
C GLY A 195 -28.85 1.61 5.58
N VAL A 196 -28.70 1.03 6.77
CA VAL A 196 -27.64 1.34 7.72
C VAL A 196 -26.36 0.62 7.31
N ALA A 197 -25.31 1.39 7.05
CA ALA A 197 -23.95 0.90 6.82
C ALA A 197 -23.14 1.00 8.12
N VAL A 198 -22.36 -0.04 8.39
CA VAL A 198 -21.49 -0.13 9.56
C VAL A 198 -20.06 -0.32 9.05
N ASP A 199 -19.20 0.64 9.34
CA ASP A 199 -17.80 0.62 8.98
C ASP A 199 -16.95 0.62 10.26
N VAL A 200 -15.75 0.06 10.23
CA VAL A 200 -14.84 0.12 11.37
C VAL A 200 -13.55 0.83 10.95
N VAL A 201 -13.26 1.92 11.64
CA VAL A 201 -12.04 2.70 11.44
C VAL A 201 -11.22 2.62 12.73
N ARG A 202 -10.11 1.88 12.65
CA ARG A 202 -9.24 1.56 13.79
C ARG A 202 -10.00 0.79 14.88
N ASP A 203 -10.31 1.47 15.98
CA ASP A 203 -10.98 1.02 17.20
C ASP A 203 -12.41 1.59 17.34
N ALA A 204 -12.87 2.32 16.31
CA ALA A 204 -14.17 2.96 16.30
C ALA A 204 -15.09 2.35 15.23
N VAL A 205 -16.36 2.13 15.58
CA VAL A 205 -17.41 1.73 14.67
C VAL A 205 -18.12 2.99 14.16
N SER A 206 -18.10 3.23 12.86
CA SER A 206 -18.88 4.26 12.20
C SER A 206 -20.20 3.65 11.73
N VAL A 207 -21.32 4.27 12.10
CA VAL A 207 -22.65 3.89 11.63
C VAL A 207 -23.25 5.05 10.85
N GLN A 208 -23.64 4.79 9.62
CA GLN A 208 -24.16 5.82 8.70
C GLN A 208 -25.30 5.28 7.85
N TRP A 209 -26.07 6.19 7.26
CA TRP A 209 -27.09 5.83 6.29
C TRP A 209 -26.50 5.77 4.88
N TRP A 210 -26.86 4.75 4.11
CA TRP A 210 -26.46 4.57 2.72
C TRP A 210 -27.69 4.50 1.81
N PRO A 211 -27.67 5.12 0.61
CA PRO A 211 -26.68 6.08 0.16
C PRO A 211 -26.82 7.41 0.92
N ALA A 212 -25.71 7.90 1.51
CA ALA A 212 -25.67 9.12 2.31
C ALA A 212 -25.89 10.41 1.48
N ALA A 213 -25.77 10.31 0.14
CA ALA A 213 -25.82 11.46 -0.76
C ALA A 213 -27.23 11.85 -1.22
N VAL A 214 -28.27 11.10 -0.83
CA VAL A 214 -29.65 11.35 -1.29
C VAL A 214 -30.42 12.09 -0.19
N PRO A 215 -30.86 13.35 -0.41
CA PRO A 215 -31.52 14.16 0.64
C PRO A 215 -32.76 13.51 1.25
N GLU A 216 -33.56 12.82 0.43
CA GLU A 216 -34.77 12.10 0.85
C GLU A 216 -34.44 10.92 1.78
N SER A 217 -33.26 10.32 1.61
CA SER A 217 -32.78 9.19 2.39
C SER A 217 -32.17 9.65 3.73
N LEU A 218 -31.51 10.82 3.74
CA LEU A 218 -31.04 11.48 4.97
C LEU A 218 -32.18 11.90 5.90
N ALA A 219 -33.34 12.27 5.36
CA ALA A 219 -34.52 12.54 6.17
C ALA A 219 -34.95 11.32 6.99
N LEU A 220 -34.85 10.10 6.44
CA LEU A 220 -35.13 8.86 7.17
C LEU A 220 -34.11 8.62 8.30
N TRP A 221 -32.85 8.99 8.06
CA TRP A 221 -31.78 8.87 9.04
C TRP A 221 -31.98 9.82 10.22
N ASP A 222 -32.09 11.12 9.96
CA ASP A 222 -32.10 12.15 11.01
C ASP A 222 -33.50 12.40 11.60
N GLN A 223 -34.54 12.42 10.76
CA GLN A 223 -35.92 12.73 11.18
C GLN A 223 -36.78 11.46 11.37
N GLY A 224 -36.44 10.37 10.67
CA GLY A 224 -37.15 9.10 10.75
C GLY A 224 -36.85 8.26 11.99
N GLY A 225 -36.02 8.75 12.92
CA GLY A 225 -35.73 8.08 14.19
C GLY A 225 -34.69 6.95 14.11
N ILE A 226 -34.21 6.61 12.91
CA ILE A 226 -33.27 5.49 12.69
C ILE A 226 -31.95 5.77 13.39
N ARG A 227 -31.44 7.01 13.30
CA ARG A 227 -30.22 7.43 13.99
C ARG A 227 -30.35 7.24 15.50
N GLN A 228 -31.44 7.69 16.11
CA GLN A 228 -31.70 7.56 17.55
C GLN A 228 -31.86 6.10 17.98
N LEU A 229 -32.52 5.28 17.17
CA LEU A 229 -32.65 3.85 17.39
C LEU A 229 -31.28 3.15 17.37
N CYS A 230 -30.45 3.42 16.36
CA CYS A 230 -29.10 2.88 16.29
C CYS A 230 -28.25 3.30 17.51
N MET A 231 -28.34 4.56 17.95
CA MET A 231 -27.64 5.00 19.16
C MET A 231 -28.10 4.22 20.40
N ALA A 232 -29.41 4.06 20.60
CA ALA A 232 -29.95 3.37 21.76
C ALA A 232 -29.59 1.87 21.79
N LEU A 233 -29.57 1.21 20.63
CA LEU A 233 -29.19 -0.21 20.53
C LEU A 233 -27.70 -0.45 20.76
N LEU A 234 -26.86 0.55 20.48
CA LEU A 234 -25.41 0.43 20.56
C LEU A 234 -24.83 1.06 21.83
N SER A 235 -25.56 1.95 22.51
CA SER A 235 -25.09 2.63 23.73
C SER A 235 -24.78 1.70 24.89
N ASP A 236 -25.36 0.51 24.93
CA ASP A 236 -25.08 -0.50 25.96
C ASP A 236 -23.70 -1.16 25.77
N ARG A 237 -23.11 -1.03 24.57
CA ARG A 237 -21.84 -1.68 24.19
C ARG A 237 -20.77 -0.72 23.71
N PHE A 238 -21.14 0.52 23.39
CA PHE A 238 -20.25 1.51 22.80
C PHE A 238 -20.52 2.91 23.36
N THR A 239 -19.45 3.66 23.59
CA THR A 239 -19.50 5.11 23.79
C THR A 239 -19.81 5.81 22.47
N VAL A 240 -20.93 6.54 22.41
CA VAL A 240 -21.41 7.19 21.19
C VAL A 240 -20.91 8.63 21.08
N SER A 241 -20.41 9.02 19.90
CA SER A 241 -20.03 10.39 19.55
C SER A 241 -20.60 10.79 18.19
N ALA A 242 -20.89 12.08 18.00
CA ALA A 242 -21.29 12.61 16.69
C ALA A 242 -20.12 12.51 15.69
N GLY A 243 -20.44 12.36 14.39
CA GLY A 243 -19.47 12.18 13.31
C GLY A 243 -18.42 13.29 13.20
N ASP A 244 -17.34 12.97 12.49
CA ASP A 244 -16.22 13.88 12.22
C ASP A 244 -16.60 14.96 11.17
N GLU A 245 -15.85 16.06 11.10
CA GLU A 245 -16.06 17.18 10.15
C GLU A 245 -16.12 16.72 8.68
N ARG A 246 -15.50 15.58 8.37
CA ARG A 246 -15.49 14.96 7.03
C ARG A 246 -16.72 14.13 6.70
N ASN A 247 -17.47 13.68 7.71
CA ASN A 247 -18.72 12.93 7.52
C ASN A 247 -19.71 13.24 8.66
N PRO A 248 -20.39 14.40 8.61
CA PRO A 248 -21.27 14.88 9.68
C PRO A 248 -22.52 14.00 9.89
N TYR A 249 -22.82 13.13 8.91
CA TYR A 249 -23.97 12.22 8.93
C TYR A 249 -23.63 10.84 9.51
N ALA A 250 -22.35 10.56 9.76
CA ALA A 250 -21.93 9.36 10.48
C ALA A 250 -22.08 9.53 12.00
N MET A 251 -22.29 8.42 12.69
CA MET A 251 -22.12 8.31 14.14
C MET A 251 -20.88 7.50 14.41
N MET A 252 -20.00 8.02 15.27
CA MET A 252 -18.76 7.36 15.65
C MET A 252 -18.94 6.72 17.03
N LEU A 253 -18.72 5.42 17.11
CA LEU A 253 -18.85 4.61 18.31
C LEU A 253 -17.46 4.14 18.73
N ARG A 254 -17.13 4.21 20.01
CA ARG A 254 -15.86 3.71 20.58
C ARG A 254 -16.16 2.73 21.71
N ILE A 255 -15.25 1.79 21.98
CA ILE A 255 -15.33 0.94 23.19
C ILE A 255 -14.83 1.75 24.39
#